data_AF-A0A0P9DE57-F1
#
_entry.id   AF-A0A0P9DE57-F1
#
_cell.length_a   1.000
_cell.length_b   1.000
_cell.length_c   1.000
_cell.angle_alpha   90.00
_cell.angle_beta   90.00
_cell.angle_gamma   90.00
#
_symmetry.space_group_name_H-M   'P 1'
#
loop_
_entity.id
_entity.type
_entity.pdbx_description
1 polymer ?
#
loop_
_entity_poly.entity_id
_entity_poly.type
_entity_poly.pdbx_seq_one_letter_code
_entity_poly.pdbx_strand_id
1 'polypeptide(L)'
;MKAYSGLMAVALLAAALLMSACGAAPEAATDEAKPVTVESLTGASEPTKETLTEDAAKRLDIQTAAVSEADLAGVKHTTVPYASVIYDTEGATWVYLNTEPNTFVRHGITVNDIQGDTAFLADTLPAGSSVVTVGVAELYGAESEFEEE
;
A
#
# COMPACT_ATOMS: atom_id res chain seq x y z
N MET A 1 52.52 -6.09 55.99
CA MET A 1 51.76 -7.05 55.17
C MET A 1 50.26 -6.76 55.31
N LYS A 2 49.71 -5.82 54.52
CA LYS A 2 48.26 -5.47 54.55
C LYS A 2 47.81 -4.57 53.39
N ALA A 3 48.38 -4.73 52.19
CA ALA A 3 48.09 -3.83 51.05
C ALA A 3 47.80 -4.54 49.71
N TYR A 4 47.74 -5.89 49.68
CA TYR A 4 47.54 -6.62 48.42
C TYR A 4 46.13 -7.22 48.25
N SER A 5 45.29 -7.27 49.29
CA SER A 5 43.93 -7.85 49.18
C SER A 5 42.91 -6.90 48.55
N GLY A 6 43.15 -5.58 48.57
CA GLY A 6 42.26 -4.58 47.95
C GLY A 6 42.47 -4.46 46.44
N LEU A 7 43.71 -4.57 45.96
CA LEU A 7 44.03 -4.46 44.52
C LEU A 7 43.48 -5.65 43.72
N MET A 8 43.46 -6.85 44.33
CA MET A 8 43.01 -8.07 43.67
C MET A 8 41.48 -8.14 43.52
N ALA A 9 40.73 -7.53 44.45
CA ALA A 9 39.27 -7.44 44.39
C ALA A 9 38.77 -6.42 43.35
N VAL A 10 39.50 -5.32 43.14
CA VAL A 10 39.16 -4.30 42.12
C VAL A 10 39.42 -4.82 40.71
N ALA A 11 40.47 -5.61 40.51
CA ALA A 11 40.76 -6.23 39.21
C ALA A 11 39.71 -7.28 38.79
N LEU A 12 39.16 -8.03 39.75
CA LEU A 12 38.09 -9.01 39.50
C LEU A 12 36.73 -8.35 39.21
N LEU A 13 36.43 -7.20 39.80
CA LEU A 13 35.19 -6.45 39.50
C LEU A 13 35.23 -5.80 38.12
N ALA A 14 36.39 -5.30 37.68
CA ALA A 14 36.55 -4.69 36.36
C ALA A 14 36.43 -5.71 35.20
N ALA A 15 36.79 -6.97 35.44
CA ALA A 15 36.64 -8.04 34.45
C ALA A 15 35.19 -8.49 34.23
N ALA A 16 34.32 -8.34 35.24
CA ALA A 16 32.90 -8.70 35.13
C ALA A 16 32.05 -7.69 34.35
N LEU A 17 32.50 -6.43 34.25
CA LEU A 17 31.81 -5.36 33.52
C LEU A 17 32.03 -5.41 31.99
N LEU A 18 32.91 -6.27 31.50
CA LEU A 18 33.19 -6.41 30.06
C LEU A 18 32.30 -7.44 29.34
N MET A 19 31.41 -8.13 30.05
CA MET A 19 30.50 -9.16 29.48
C MET A 19 29.12 -8.63 29.10
N SER A 20 28.92 -7.30 29.10
CA SER A 20 27.70 -6.66 28.61
C SER A 20 27.89 -6.07 27.20
N ALA A 21 28.78 -6.68 26.40
CA ALA A 21 28.87 -6.39 24.98
C ALA A 21 27.63 -6.95 24.29
N CYS A 22 26.71 -6.04 24.02
CA CYS A 22 25.55 -6.19 23.17
C CYS A 22 25.89 -7.03 21.94
N GLY A 23 25.48 -8.30 21.95
CA GLY A 23 25.40 -9.10 20.75
C GLY A 23 24.17 -8.63 19.99
N ALA A 24 24.29 -7.55 19.21
CA ALA A 24 23.44 -7.39 18.06
C ALA A 24 23.76 -8.59 17.16
N ALA A 25 22.83 -9.55 17.10
CA ALA A 25 22.89 -10.56 16.07
C ALA A 25 23.03 -9.81 14.73
N PRO A 26 23.93 -10.24 13.83
CA PRO A 26 23.92 -9.68 12.49
C PRO A 26 22.52 -9.93 11.96
N GLU A 27 21.78 -8.85 11.76
CA GLU A 27 20.53 -8.88 11.03
C GLU A 27 20.94 -9.37 9.65
N ALA A 28 20.69 -10.66 9.41
CA ALA A 28 20.82 -11.22 8.10
C ALA A 28 19.83 -10.41 7.27
N ALA A 29 20.35 -9.44 6.52
CA ALA A 29 19.60 -8.79 5.46
C ALA A 29 19.28 -9.89 4.46
N THR A 30 18.15 -10.57 4.69
CA THR A 30 17.43 -11.25 3.65
C THR A 30 17.08 -10.14 2.66
N ASP A 31 17.46 -10.33 1.40
CA ASP A 31 17.00 -9.50 0.29
C ASP A 31 15.48 -9.76 0.17
N GLU A 32 14.71 -9.21 1.11
CA GLU A 32 13.28 -9.41 1.17
C GLU A 32 12.68 -8.63 0.02
N ALA A 33 12.12 -9.37 -0.95
CA ALA A 33 11.43 -8.78 -2.07
C ALA A 33 10.40 -7.77 -1.53
N LYS A 34 10.47 -6.52 -2.00
CA LYS A 34 9.54 -5.48 -1.59
C LYS A 34 8.10 -5.98 -1.82
N PRO A 35 7.19 -5.79 -0.84
CA PRO A 35 5.83 -6.32 -0.94
C PRO A 35 5.02 -5.70 -2.08
N VAL A 36 5.42 -4.51 -2.54
CA VAL A 36 4.86 -3.76 -3.66
C VAL A 36 5.98 -3.15 -4.49
N THR A 37 5.81 -3.14 -5.81
CA THR A 37 6.58 -2.30 -6.74
C THR A 37 5.66 -1.24 -7.30
N VAL A 38 6.09 0.02 -7.26
CA VAL A 38 5.34 1.17 -7.79
C VAL A 38 6.09 1.71 -9.01
N GLU A 39 5.40 1.84 -10.12
CA GLU A 39 5.92 2.38 -11.38
C GLU A 39 5.05 3.57 -11.82
N SER A 40 5.66 4.73 -12.03
CA SER A 40 5.00 5.86 -12.68
C SER A 40 4.84 5.59 -14.17
N LEU A 41 3.62 5.65 -14.69
CA LEU A 41 3.33 5.53 -16.11
C LEU A 41 3.34 6.91 -16.77
N THR A 42 3.91 7.02 -17.96
CA THR A 42 3.91 8.28 -18.72
C THR A 42 2.55 8.48 -19.42
N GLY A 43 1.96 9.67 -19.33
CA GLY A 43 0.66 9.97 -19.93
C GLY A 43 -0.04 11.20 -19.35
N ALA A 44 -1.26 11.49 -19.83
CA ALA A 44 -2.02 12.71 -19.52
C ALA A 44 -2.39 12.92 -18.04
N SER A 45 -2.19 11.91 -17.19
CA SER A 45 -2.50 11.96 -15.75
C SER A 45 -1.44 11.24 -14.90
N GLU A 46 -0.30 10.89 -15.50
CA GLU A 46 0.81 10.15 -14.89
C GLU A 46 0.37 9.05 -13.90
N PRO A 47 -0.46 8.08 -14.34
CA PRO A 47 -1.03 7.10 -13.42
C PRO A 47 0.05 6.20 -12.84
N THR A 48 -0.19 5.74 -11.62
CA THR A 48 0.66 4.80 -10.89
C THR A 48 0.22 3.37 -11.21
N LYS A 49 1.20 2.52 -11.50
CA LYS A 49 1.01 1.07 -11.60
C LYS A 49 1.68 0.42 -10.40
N GLU A 50 0.91 -0.34 -9.66
CA GLU A 50 1.36 -1.09 -8.50
C GLU A 50 1.30 -2.58 -8.79
N THR A 51 2.36 -3.31 -8.44
CA THR A 51 2.40 -4.77 -8.50
C THR A 51 2.67 -5.31 -7.11
N LEU A 52 1.68 -5.99 -6.53
CA LEU A 52 1.82 -6.65 -5.23
C LEU A 52 2.38 -8.06 -5.37
N THR A 53 3.16 -8.47 -4.38
CA THR A 53 3.40 -9.91 -4.18
C THR A 53 2.09 -10.62 -3.80
N GLU A 54 1.97 -11.92 -4.10
CA GLU A 54 0.78 -12.70 -3.73
C GLU A 54 0.50 -12.64 -2.21
N ASP A 55 1.55 -12.73 -1.40
CA ASP A 55 1.44 -12.63 0.06
C ASP A 55 0.96 -11.24 0.51
N ALA A 56 1.42 -10.16 -0.13
CA ALA A 56 0.95 -8.82 0.17
C ALA A 56 -0.54 -8.67 -0.19
N ALA A 57 -0.92 -9.06 -1.42
CA ALA A 57 -2.33 -9.02 -1.85
C ALA A 57 -3.25 -9.81 -0.92
N LYS A 58 -2.77 -10.97 -0.42
CA LYS A 58 -3.49 -11.78 0.55
C LYS A 58 -3.57 -11.14 1.94
N ARG A 59 -2.50 -10.51 2.44
CA ARG A 59 -2.49 -9.81 3.74
C ARG A 59 -3.44 -8.62 3.74
N LEU A 60 -3.54 -7.93 2.61
CA LEU A 60 -4.46 -6.81 2.40
C LEU A 60 -5.90 -7.25 2.09
N ASP A 61 -6.12 -8.54 1.85
CA ASP A 61 -7.39 -9.09 1.39
C ASP A 61 -7.95 -8.31 0.18
N ILE A 62 -7.12 -8.11 -0.85
CA ILE A 62 -7.55 -7.37 -2.04
C ILE A 62 -8.76 -8.07 -2.67
N GLN A 63 -9.89 -7.34 -2.74
CA GLN A 63 -11.09 -7.80 -3.42
C GLN A 63 -11.40 -6.87 -4.57
N THR A 64 -12.01 -7.43 -5.63
CA THR A 64 -12.42 -6.67 -6.80
C THR A 64 -13.86 -6.93 -7.17
N ALA A 65 -14.47 -5.98 -7.86
CA ALA A 65 -15.77 -6.11 -8.50
C ALA A 65 -15.67 -5.73 -9.97
N ALA A 66 -16.47 -6.40 -10.81
CA ALA A 66 -16.56 -6.04 -12.22
C ALA A 66 -17.22 -4.66 -12.38
N VAL A 67 -16.70 -3.85 -13.29
CA VAL A 67 -17.38 -2.63 -13.73
C VAL A 67 -18.68 -3.02 -14.42
N SER A 68 -19.76 -2.30 -14.12
CA SER A 68 -21.11 -2.58 -14.62
C SER A 68 -21.69 -1.38 -15.36
N GLU A 69 -22.79 -1.59 -16.08
CA GLU A 69 -23.61 -0.51 -16.63
C GLU A 69 -24.99 -0.49 -15.97
N ALA A 70 -25.52 0.69 -15.70
CA ALA A 70 -26.90 0.86 -15.26
C ALA A 70 -27.53 2.12 -15.85
N ASP A 71 -28.85 2.12 -15.95
CA ASP A 71 -29.62 3.29 -16.37
C ASP A 71 -29.87 4.22 -15.18
N LEU A 72 -29.53 5.50 -15.34
CA LEU A 72 -29.87 6.58 -14.44
C LEU A 72 -30.65 7.64 -15.21
N ALA A 73 -31.91 7.88 -14.81
CA ALA A 73 -32.80 8.83 -15.47
C ALA A 73 -32.97 8.63 -17.00
N GLY A 74 -32.90 7.37 -17.46
CA GLY A 74 -33.03 7.02 -18.88
C GLY A 74 -31.75 7.18 -19.71
N VAL A 75 -30.62 7.43 -19.06
CA VAL A 75 -29.28 7.48 -19.67
C VAL A 75 -28.46 6.32 -19.10
N LYS A 76 -27.74 5.60 -19.96
CA LYS A 76 -26.81 4.55 -19.52
C LYS A 76 -25.53 5.16 -18.97
N HIS A 77 -25.09 4.68 -17.82
CA HIS A 77 -23.85 5.07 -17.17
C HIS A 77 -23.00 3.86 -16.84
N THR A 78 -21.68 4.06 -16.86
CA THR A 78 -20.74 3.18 -16.17
C THR A 78 -21.00 3.27 -14.67
N THR A 79 -20.96 2.13 -13.99
CA THR A 79 -21.17 2.03 -12.55
C THR A 79 -20.11 1.18 -11.89
N VAL A 80 -19.74 1.57 -10.68
CA VAL A 80 -18.81 0.85 -9.81
C VAL A 80 -19.36 0.84 -8.38
N PRO A 81 -19.02 -0.15 -7.54
CA PRO A 81 -19.30 -0.06 -6.12
C PRO A 81 -18.66 1.20 -5.54
N TYR A 82 -19.39 1.98 -4.75
CA TYR A 82 -18.84 3.22 -4.18
C TYR A 82 -17.61 2.95 -3.29
N ALA A 83 -17.53 1.76 -2.68
CA ALA A 83 -16.36 1.28 -1.96
C ALA A 83 -15.06 1.22 -2.79
N SER A 84 -15.14 1.25 -4.13
CA SER A 84 -13.94 1.32 -4.99
C SER A 84 -13.39 2.72 -5.20
N VAL A 85 -14.12 3.76 -4.77
CA VAL A 85 -13.77 5.16 -5.01
C VAL A 85 -12.94 5.69 -3.86
N ILE A 86 -11.79 6.29 -4.18
CA ILE A 86 -10.99 7.06 -3.23
C ILE A 86 -10.91 8.51 -3.68
N TYR A 87 -10.90 9.41 -2.69
CA TYR A 87 -10.71 10.84 -2.89
C TYR A 87 -9.30 11.19 -2.45
N ASP A 88 -8.56 11.90 -3.30
CA ASP A 88 -7.27 12.45 -2.90
C ASP A 88 -7.45 13.70 -2.01
N THR A 89 -6.32 14.31 -1.62
CA THR A 89 -6.29 15.51 -0.77
C THR A 89 -6.91 16.75 -1.41
N GLU A 90 -7.04 16.78 -2.74
CA GLU A 90 -7.69 17.86 -3.49
C GLU A 90 -9.18 17.57 -3.75
N GLY A 91 -9.63 16.37 -3.41
CA GLY A 91 -11.00 15.90 -3.62
C GLY A 91 -11.24 15.32 -5.02
N ALA A 92 -10.19 15.08 -5.82
CA ALA A 92 -10.35 14.37 -7.07
C ALA A 92 -10.60 12.87 -6.80
N THR A 93 -11.40 12.24 -7.66
CA THR A 93 -11.85 10.87 -7.48
C THR A 93 -11.07 9.89 -8.33
N TRP A 94 -10.70 8.77 -7.72
CA TRP A 94 -9.88 7.74 -8.32
C TRP A 94 -10.44 6.34 -8.03
N VAL A 95 -10.14 5.40 -8.91
CA VAL A 95 -10.31 3.95 -8.69
C VAL A 95 -9.01 3.24 -9.04
N TYR A 96 -8.82 2.02 -8.52
CA TYR A 96 -7.75 1.13 -8.96
C TYR A 96 -8.32 0.04 -9.86
N LEU A 97 -7.87 0.00 -11.11
CA LEU A 97 -8.21 -1.05 -12.07
C LEU A 97 -7.27 -2.23 -11.86
N ASN A 98 -7.83 -3.42 -11.66
CA ASN A 98 -7.09 -4.68 -11.69
C ASN A 98 -6.90 -5.11 -13.15
N THR A 99 -5.72 -4.85 -13.71
CA THR A 99 -5.42 -5.11 -15.13
C THR A 99 -4.84 -6.49 -15.36
N GLU A 100 -4.15 -7.04 -14.37
CA GLU A 100 -3.54 -8.38 -14.35
C GLU A 100 -3.49 -8.86 -12.89
N PRO A 101 -3.35 -10.17 -12.59
CA PRO A 101 -3.28 -10.65 -11.21
C PRO A 101 -2.26 -9.87 -10.37
N ASN A 102 -2.73 -9.26 -9.27
CA ASN A 102 -1.96 -8.43 -8.35
C ASN A 102 -1.35 -7.14 -8.95
N THR A 103 -1.80 -6.73 -10.14
CA THR A 103 -1.35 -5.51 -10.82
C THR A 103 -2.50 -4.52 -10.92
N PHE A 104 -2.30 -3.35 -10.32
CA PHE A 104 -3.33 -2.33 -10.16
C PHE A 104 -2.88 -1.02 -10.78
N VAL A 105 -3.76 -0.39 -11.55
CA VAL A 105 -3.48 0.92 -12.17
C VAL A 105 -4.47 1.93 -11.63
N ARG A 106 -3.95 3.02 -11.06
CA ARG A 106 -4.79 4.15 -10.62
C ARG A 106 -5.39 4.84 -11.83
N HIS A 107 -6.71 5.06 -11.79
CA HIS A 107 -7.47 5.64 -12.88
C HIS A 107 -8.36 6.77 -12.35
N GLY A 108 -8.21 7.95 -12.92
CA GLY A 108 -9.04 9.11 -12.58
C GLY A 108 -10.45 8.92 -13.10
N ILE A 109 -11.44 9.24 -12.27
CA ILE A 109 -12.86 9.17 -12.62
C ILE A 109 -13.56 10.45 -12.20
N THR A 110 -14.75 10.66 -12.75
CA THR A 110 -15.71 11.67 -12.35
C THR A 110 -16.98 10.97 -11.90
N VAL A 111 -17.33 11.13 -10.62
CA VAL A 111 -18.59 10.62 -10.08
C VAL A 111 -19.71 11.61 -10.42
N ASN A 112 -20.74 11.12 -11.13
CA ASN A 112 -21.92 11.89 -11.49
C ASN A 112 -23.01 11.82 -10.39
N ASP A 113 -23.25 10.63 -9.85
CA ASP A 113 -24.23 10.40 -8.78
C ASP A 113 -23.83 9.20 -7.92
N ILE A 114 -24.35 9.12 -6.70
CA ILE A 114 -24.17 7.96 -5.81
C ILE A 114 -25.53 7.55 -5.27
N GLN A 115 -25.90 6.29 -5.47
CA GLN A 115 -27.14 5.72 -4.94
C GLN A 115 -26.87 4.45 -4.15
N GLY A 116 -27.06 4.52 -2.83
CA GLY A 116 -26.68 3.43 -1.93
C GLY A 116 -25.18 3.14 -2.06
N ASP A 117 -24.86 1.89 -2.41
CA ASP A 117 -23.49 1.41 -2.53
C ASP A 117 -22.94 1.49 -3.97
N THR A 118 -23.62 2.20 -4.87
CA THR A 118 -23.24 2.30 -6.29
C THR A 118 -22.91 3.75 -6.66
N ALA A 119 -21.74 3.95 -7.26
CA ALA A 119 -21.35 5.20 -7.91
C ALA A 119 -21.61 5.13 -9.41
N PHE A 120 -22.32 6.13 -9.92
CA PHE A 120 -22.56 6.35 -11.35
C PHE A 120 -21.52 7.32 -11.87
N LEU A 121 -20.77 6.92 -12.89
CA LEU A 121 -19.68 7.72 -13.43
C LEU A 121 -20.15 8.55 -14.63
N ALA A 122 -19.52 9.71 -14.81
CA ALA A 122 -19.61 10.46 -16.07
C ALA A 122 -18.68 9.87 -17.14
N ASP A 123 -17.62 9.18 -16.72
CA ASP A 123 -16.62 8.56 -17.58
C ASP A 123 -16.98 7.11 -17.96
N THR A 124 -16.32 6.62 -19.01
CA THR A 124 -16.29 5.20 -19.35
C THR A 124 -14.99 4.58 -18.87
N LEU A 125 -15.08 3.46 -18.15
CA LEU A 125 -13.91 2.66 -17.81
C LEU A 125 -13.60 1.64 -18.93
N PRO A 126 -12.36 1.18 -19.06
CA PRO A 126 -11.99 0.15 -20.03
C PRO A 126 -12.89 -1.09 -19.91
N ALA A 127 -13.38 -1.61 -21.04
CA ALA A 127 -14.28 -2.76 -21.07
C ALA A 127 -13.60 -4.01 -20.46
N GLY A 128 -14.36 -4.76 -19.65
CA GLY A 128 -13.85 -5.97 -18.98
C GLY A 128 -12.93 -5.69 -17.79
N SER A 129 -12.77 -4.43 -17.38
CA SER A 129 -12.01 -4.10 -16.17
C SER A 129 -12.75 -4.49 -14.89
N SER A 130 -11.96 -4.79 -13.85
CA SER A 130 -12.44 -4.91 -12.47
C SER A 130 -11.82 -3.80 -11.64
N VAL A 131 -12.58 -3.27 -10.70
CA VAL A 131 -12.12 -2.24 -9.75
C VAL A 131 -11.88 -2.86 -8.39
N VAL A 132 -10.87 -2.38 -7.67
CA VAL A 132 -10.59 -2.80 -6.28
C VAL A 132 -11.66 -2.24 -5.34
N THR A 133 -12.22 -3.07 -4.47
CA THR A 133 -13.26 -2.70 -3.48
C THR A 133 -12.81 -2.89 -2.04
N VAL A 134 -11.74 -3.67 -1.80
CA VAL A 134 -11.05 -3.81 -0.51
C VAL A 134 -9.56 -3.64 -0.78
N GLY A 135 -8.87 -2.83 0.01
CA GLY A 135 -7.46 -2.50 -0.21
C GLY A 135 -7.21 -1.18 -0.95
N VAL A 136 -8.25 -0.41 -1.26
CA VAL A 136 -8.13 0.83 -2.07
C VAL A 136 -7.25 1.87 -1.36
N ALA A 137 -7.43 2.04 -0.06
CA ALA A 137 -6.66 3.01 0.72
C ALA A 137 -5.20 2.56 0.91
N GLU A 138 -4.97 1.25 0.98
CA GLU A 138 -3.65 0.66 1.14
C GLU A 138 -2.81 0.79 -0.14
N LEU A 139 -3.43 0.61 -1.32
CA LEU A 139 -2.79 0.91 -2.61
C LEU A 139 -2.44 2.40 -2.69
N TYR A 140 -3.40 3.29 -2.40
CA TYR A 140 -3.15 4.74 -2.38
C TYR A 140 -2.06 5.18 -1.39
N GLY A 141 -1.98 4.54 -0.24
CA GLY A 141 -0.90 4.76 0.72
C GLY A 141 0.45 4.26 0.22
N ALA A 142 0.47 3.14 -0.52
CA ALA A 142 1.70 2.54 -1.03
C ALA A 142 2.35 3.34 -2.16
N GLU A 143 1.57 4.04 -2.99
CA GLU A 143 2.09 4.95 -4.03
C GLU A 143 2.54 6.30 -3.47
N SER A 144 2.11 6.66 -2.27
CA SER A 144 2.46 7.94 -1.64
C SER A 144 3.84 7.83 -0.99
N GLU A 145 4.88 8.28 -1.68
CA GLU A 145 6.21 8.40 -1.06
C GLU A 145 6.19 9.52 -0.01
N PHE A 146 6.51 9.17 1.24
CA PHE A 146 6.93 10.14 2.24
C PHE A 146 8.46 10.22 2.17
N GLU A 147 9.01 11.34 1.72
CA GLU A 147 10.43 11.63 1.93
C GLU A 147 10.64 11.75 3.45
N GLU A 148 11.43 10.84 4.04
CA GLU A 148 11.96 11.04 5.39
C GLU A 148 12.96 12.21 5.34
N GLU A 149 12.59 13.36 5.92
CA GLU A 149 13.51 14.49 6.18
C GLU A 149 14.59 14.14 7.21
#